data_AF-X1PUB3-F1
#
_entry.id   AF-X1PUB3-F1
#
_cell.length_a   1.000
_cell.length_b   1.000
_cell.length_c   1.000
_cell.angle_alpha   90.00
_cell.angle_beta   90.00
_cell.angle_gamma   90.00
#
_symmetry.space_group_name_H-M   'P 1'
#
loop_
_entity.id
_entity.type
_entity.pdbx_description
1 polymer ?
#
loop_
_entity_poly.entity_id
_entity_poly.type
_entity_poly.pdbx_seq_one_letter_code
_entity_poly.pdbx_strand_id
1 'polypeptide(L)'
;GLDRTGNYGGYMYTTTGCVDHTYQVHPDGSVTMFTSWPTWIDGGGPHNIAFDNRGNYSGLFFVASAYTAGQPHVSGLFTLDPGGNATRFTEDIVRAHAVDFDPAEGFGGDMFVIGKSSFDQPVLLWRVSPDGRATEFATLSGLAPRGLTFGPDGAMYVGEYISQSREVIISRIMSYTPREVAIDIEPTSCPNPLNVRSRGVLPVAILGSEDFGVTTIDVASIRLAEVAPIRSSYEDVVTPVSDGNECECTTEGPDGYLDLTLK
;
A
#
# COMPACT_ATOMS: atom_id res chain seq x y z
N GLY A 1 -18.38 -9.82 -2.07
CA GLY A 1 -17.59 -9.36 -3.23
C GLY A 1 -18.49 -9.27 -4.44
N LEU A 2 -18.27 -8.30 -5.33
CA LEU A 2 -19.01 -8.19 -6.60
C LEU A 2 -18.07 -8.63 -7.72
N ASP A 3 -18.49 -9.60 -8.54
CA ASP A 3 -17.77 -9.94 -9.76
C ASP A 3 -18.00 -8.85 -10.82
N ARG A 4 -16.96 -8.07 -11.11
CA ARG A 4 -17.02 -7.04 -12.15
C ARG A 4 -16.42 -7.52 -13.48
N THR A 5 -15.73 -8.66 -13.47
CA THR A 5 -15.10 -9.24 -14.65
C THR A 5 -16.11 -9.99 -15.52
N GLY A 6 -17.15 -10.55 -14.91
CA GLY A 6 -18.08 -11.46 -15.56
C GLY A 6 -17.59 -12.92 -15.62
N ASN A 7 -16.37 -13.21 -15.15
CA ASN A 7 -15.81 -14.56 -15.11
C ASN A 7 -16.62 -15.51 -14.22
N TYR A 8 -17.40 -14.96 -13.28
CA TYR A 8 -18.28 -15.65 -12.35
C TYR A 8 -19.74 -15.26 -12.60
N GLY A 9 -20.08 -14.85 -13.83
CA GLY A 9 -21.45 -14.48 -14.21
C GLY A 9 -21.90 -13.09 -13.74
N GLY A 10 -21.02 -12.28 -13.15
CA GLY A 10 -21.31 -10.89 -12.80
C GLY A 10 -22.20 -10.72 -11.56
N TYR A 11 -22.24 -11.73 -10.68
CA TYR A 11 -23.08 -11.73 -9.49
C TYR A 11 -22.38 -11.15 -8.25
N MET A 12 -23.18 -10.94 -7.20
CA MET A 12 -22.65 -10.68 -5.87
C MET A 12 -22.41 -12.00 -5.13
N TYR A 13 -21.34 -12.06 -4.36
CA TYR A 13 -20.94 -13.22 -3.57
C TYR A 13 -20.84 -12.87 -2.10
N THR A 14 -21.20 -13.83 -1.24
CA THR A 14 -21.03 -13.75 0.21
C THR A 14 -20.51 -15.08 0.75
N THR A 15 -19.80 -15.03 1.86
CA THR A 15 -19.32 -16.21 2.58
C THR A 15 -19.95 -16.29 3.97
N THR A 16 -20.04 -17.50 4.53
CA THR A 16 -20.59 -17.73 5.86
C THR A 16 -19.58 -18.49 6.72
N GLY A 17 -19.15 -17.88 7.82
CA GLY A 17 -18.09 -18.43 8.68
C GLY A 17 -18.44 -19.72 9.44
N CYS A 18 -19.72 -20.00 9.70
CA CYS A 18 -20.12 -21.15 10.51
C CYS A 18 -20.24 -22.47 9.73
N VAL A 19 -20.47 -22.40 8.41
CA VAL A 19 -20.70 -23.56 7.56
C VAL A 19 -19.79 -23.59 6.33
N ASP A 20 -18.87 -22.63 6.22
CA ASP A 20 -17.88 -22.50 5.13
C ASP A 20 -18.48 -22.56 3.73
N HIS A 21 -19.65 -21.95 3.56
CA HIS A 21 -20.26 -21.84 2.25
C HIS A 21 -19.97 -20.47 1.65
N THR A 22 -19.79 -20.49 0.34
CA THR A 22 -19.91 -19.29 -0.49
C THR A 22 -21.22 -19.37 -1.24
N TYR A 23 -21.95 -18.27 -1.26
CA TYR A 23 -23.19 -18.14 -1.98
C TYR A 23 -23.07 -17.05 -3.03
N GLN A 24 -23.74 -17.25 -4.16
CA GLN A 24 -24.00 -16.22 -5.14
C GLN A 24 -25.41 -15.68 -4.94
N VAL A 25 -25.52 -14.36 -4.98
CA VAL A 25 -26.74 -13.56 -4.85
C VAL A 25 -27.04 -12.98 -6.23
N HIS A 26 -28.18 -13.39 -6.77
CA HIS A 26 -28.64 -13.00 -8.10
C HIS A 26 -29.27 -11.61 -8.07
N PRO A 27 -29.39 -10.92 -9.23
CA PRO A 27 -30.00 -9.59 -9.30
C PRO A 27 -31.46 -9.53 -8.85
N ASP A 28 -32.18 -10.66 -8.92
CA ASP A 28 -33.55 -10.80 -8.42
C ASP A 28 -33.64 -11.03 -6.91
N GLY A 29 -32.48 -11.08 -6.21
CA GLY A 29 -32.37 -11.31 -4.78
C GLY A 29 -32.37 -12.79 -4.38
N SER A 30 -32.51 -13.72 -5.33
CA SER A 30 -32.39 -15.14 -5.04
C SER A 30 -30.93 -15.51 -4.70
N VAL A 31 -30.77 -16.53 -3.86
CA VAL A 31 -29.46 -16.97 -3.36
C VAL A 31 -29.26 -18.43 -3.71
N THR A 32 -28.11 -18.75 -4.29
CA THR A 32 -27.72 -20.14 -4.58
C THR A 32 -26.34 -20.42 -4.03
N MET A 33 -26.12 -21.65 -3.55
CA MET A 33 -24.80 -22.05 -3.06
C MET A 33 -23.84 -22.17 -4.25
N PHE A 34 -22.68 -21.51 -4.13
CA PHE A 34 -21.62 -21.54 -5.13
C PHE A 34 -20.56 -22.59 -4.78
N THR A 35 -20.12 -22.65 -3.52
CA THR A 35 -19.19 -23.68 -3.05
C THR A 35 -19.42 -24.04 -1.59
N SER A 36 -19.05 -25.26 -1.21
CA SER A 36 -19.19 -25.85 0.14
C SER A 36 -17.83 -26.21 0.76
N TRP A 37 -16.79 -25.43 0.47
CA TRP A 37 -15.39 -25.73 0.77
C TRP A 37 -14.86 -24.98 2.01
N PRO A 38 -13.94 -25.54 2.83
CA PRO A 38 -13.23 -26.82 2.70
C PRO A 38 -13.83 -27.90 3.57
N THR A 39 -14.32 -28.98 2.94
CA THR A 39 -14.60 -30.27 3.60
C THR A 39 -15.44 -30.17 4.88
N TRP A 40 -16.74 -29.90 4.75
CA TRP A 40 -17.91 -30.36 5.53
C TRP A 40 -17.90 -30.45 7.08
N ILE A 41 -16.80 -30.21 7.80
CA ILE A 41 -16.68 -30.66 9.20
C ILE A 41 -16.13 -29.59 10.16
N ASP A 42 -15.29 -28.63 9.74
CA ASP A 42 -14.52 -27.84 10.71
C ASP A 42 -14.39 -26.32 10.48
N GLY A 43 -15.40 -25.67 9.88
CA GLY A 43 -15.63 -24.23 10.09
C GLY A 43 -14.43 -23.32 9.79
N GLY A 44 -13.71 -23.54 8.68
CA GLY A 44 -12.56 -22.77 8.21
C GLY A 44 -12.71 -21.25 8.40
N GLY A 45 -13.95 -20.76 8.34
CA GLY A 45 -14.31 -19.44 8.78
C GLY A 45 -13.87 -18.41 7.75
N PRO A 46 -14.44 -18.42 6.53
CA PRO A 46 -14.19 -17.38 5.55
C PRO A 46 -14.61 -16.02 6.12
N HIS A 47 -13.66 -15.10 6.27
CA HIS A 47 -13.87 -13.76 6.83
C HIS A 47 -14.08 -12.71 5.76
N ASN A 48 -13.44 -12.88 4.60
CA ASN A 48 -13.42 -11.86 3.57
C ASN A 48 -13.18 -12.48 2.18
N ILE A 49 -13.63 -11.75 1.16
CA ILE A 49 -13.57 -12.17 -0.23
C ILE A 49 -13.24 -10.99 -1.13
N ALA A 50 -12.44 -11.23 -2.16
CA ALA A 50 -12.08 -10.24 -3.17
C ALA A 50 -11.99 -10.88 -4.56
N PHE A 51 -12.18 -10.06 -5.59
CA PHE A 51 -12.03 -10.46 -6.98
C PHE A 51 -10.82 -9.75 -7.56
N ASP A 52 -9.97 -10.50 -8.27
CA ASP A 52 -8.98 -9.90 -9.15
C ASP A 52 -9.68 -9.35 -10.39
N ASN A 53 -10.08 -8.08 -10.33
CA ASN A 53 -10.80 -7.43 -11.43
C ASN A 53 -9.88 -6.98 -12.58
N ARG A 54 -8.55 -7.06 -12.40
CA ARG A 54 -7.57 -6.59 -13.40
C ARG A 54 -6.93 -7.74 -14.18
N GLY A 55 -6.96 -8.95 -13.63
CA GLY A 55 -6.42 -10.14 -14.27
C GLY A 55 -4.97 -10.43 -13.93
N ASN A 56 -4.32 -9.61 -13.10
CA ASN A 56 -2.93 -9.81 -12.68
C ASN A 56 -2.73 -11.11 -11.88
N TYR A 57 -3.81 -11.61 -11.29
CA TYR A 57 -3.90 -12.83 -10.48
C TYR A 57 -4.86 -13.84 -11.13
N SER A 58 -4.82 -13.91 -12.47
CA SER A 58 -5.62 -14.81 -13.31
C SER A 58 -7.13 -14.54 -13.31
N GLY A 59 -7.58 -13.38 -12.83
CA GLY A 59 -9.00 -13.02 -12.81
C GLY A 59 -9.83 -13.85 -11.85
N LEU A 60 -9.19 -14.42 -10.82
CA LEU A 60 -9.79 -15.35 -9.89
C LEU A 60 -10.51 -14.67 -8.72
N PHE A 61 -11.40 -15.43 -8.08
CA PHE A 61 -12.07 -15.09 -6.84
C PHE A 61 -11.23 -15.62 -5.66
N PHE A 62 -10.81 -14.72 -4.77
CA PHE A 62 -10.07 -15.02 -3.55
C PHE A 62 -10.94 -15.03 -2.30
N VAL A 63 -10.67 -15.99 -1.41
CA VAL A 63 -11.29 -16.15 -0.10
C VAL A 63 -10.21 -16.16 0.98
N ALA A 64 -10.32 -15.21 1.91
CA ALA A 64 -9.51 -15.17 3.12
C ALA A 64 -10.22 -15.95 4.24
N SER A 65 -9.56 -17.00 4.72
CA SER A 65 -10.05 -17.90 5.76
C SER A 65 -9.18 -17.81 7.01
N ALA A 66 -9.80 -17.68 8.19
CA ALA A 66 -9.07 -17.44 9.44
C ALA A 66 -9.53 -18.33 10.61
N TYR A 67 -9.40 -19.64 10.48
CA TYR A 67 -9.69 -20.56 11.57
C TYR A 67 -8.68 -20.47 12.73
N THR A 68 -9.14 -20.78 13.94
CA THR A 68 -8.38 -20.62 15.18
C THR A 68 -7.52 -21.81 15.58
N ALA A 69 -7.81 -23.02 15.10
CA ALA A 69 -6.98 -24.20 15.36
C ALA A 69 -6.01 -24.40 14.19
N GLY A 70 -4.75 -24.74 14.47
CA GLY A 70 -3.62 -24.85 13.53
C GLY A 70 -3.79 -25.82 12.34
N GLN A 71 -4.80 -25.59 11.52
CA GLN A 71 -5.26 -26.40 10.41
C GLN A 71 -5.06 -25.60 9.11
N PRO A 72 -3.82 -25.57 8.56
CA PRO A 72 -3.50 -24.75 7.38
C PRO A 72 -4.21 -25.20 6.10
N HIS A 73 -4.83 -26.39 6.09
CA HIS A 73 -5.59 -26.88 4.94
C HIS A 73 -6.98 -26.23 4.82
N VAL A 74 -7.49 -25.62 5.89
CA VAL A 74 -8.78 -24.88 5.93
C VAL A 74 -8.63 -23.38 6.27
N SER A 75 -7.41 -22.95 6.58
CA SER A 75 -7.06 -21.58 6.99
C SER A 75 -5.97 -21.01 6.09
N GLY A 76 -6.07 -19.73 5.74
CA GLY A 76 -5.16 -19.07 4.80
C GLY A 76 -5.91 -18.43 3.64
N LEU A 77 -5.20 -18.23 2.53
CA LEU A 77 -5.73 -17.60 1.33
C LEU A 77 -5.96 -18.64 0.23
N PHE A 78 -7.17 -18.64 -0.32
CA PHE A 78 -7.60 -19.61 -1.32
C PHE A 78 -8.20 -18.90 -2.53
N THR A 79 -8.03 -19.50 -3.70
CA THR A 79 -8.77 -19.14 -4.91
C THR A 79 -9.97 -20.06 -5.05
N LEU A 80 -11.04 -19.56 -5.67
CA LEU A 80 -12.16 -20.34 -6.20
C LEU A 80 -12.16 -20.17 -7.71
N ASP A 81 -12.14 -21.26 -8.47
CA ASP A 81 -12.38 -21.19 -9.92
C ASP A 81 -13.87 -20.92 -10.24
N PRO A 82 -14.25 -20.64 -11.51
CA PRO A 82 -15.67 -20.43 -11.87
C PRO A 82 -16.60 -21.62 -11.59
N GLY A 83 -16.04 -22.83 -11.41
CA GLY A 83 -16.77 -24.02 -10.97
C GLY A 83 -16.94 -24.14 -9.46
N GLY A 84 -16.38 -23.19 -8.69
CA GLY A 84 -16.39 -23.21 -7.23
C GLY A 84 -15.34 -24.12 -6.60
N ASN A 85 -14.40 -24.66 -7.38
CA ASN A 85 -13.31 -25.48 -6.84
C ASN A 85 -12.28 -24.59 -6.17
N ALA A 86 -11.95 -24.93 -4.93
CA ALA A 86 -11.01 -24.15 -4.17
C ALA A 86 -9.59 -24.72 -4.25
N THR A 87 -8.61 -23.83 -4.37
CA THR A 87 -7.18 -24.15 -4.36
C THR A 87 -6.47 -23.21 -3.41
N ARG A 88 -5.50 -23.73 -2.64
CA ARG A 88 -4.67 -22.86 -1.80
C ARG A 88 -3.79 -21.99 -2.68
N PHE A 89 -3.85 -20.68 -2.48
CA PHE A 89 -3.11 -19.74 -3.32
C PHE A 89 -1.64 -19.62 -2.91
N THR A 90 -1.39 -19.56 -1.59
CA THR A 90 -0.04 -19.38 -1.05
C THR A 90 0.16 -20.18 0.22
N GLU A 91 1.37 -20.71 0.37
CA GLU A 91 1.83 -21.36 1.59
C GLU A 91 2.30 -20.37 2.65
N ASP A 92 2.69 -19.15 2.24
CA ASP A 92 3.30 -18.14 3.10
C ASP A 92 2.32 -17.51 4.10
N ILE A 93 1.01 -17.62 3.85
CA ILE A 93 -0.05 -17.08 4.71
C ILE A 93 -0.93 -18.23 5.22
N VAL A 94 -0.66 -18.68 6.45
CA VAL A 94 -1.38 -19.80 7.09
C VAL A 94 -2.74 -19.40 7.68
N ARG A 95 -3.00 -18.08 7.78
CA ARG A 95 -4.26 -17.53 8.27
C ARG A 95 -4.50 -16.17 7.64
N ALA A 96 -5.62 -15.97 6.95
CA ALA A 96 -5.94 -14.73 6.26
C ALA A 96 -7.27 -14.16 6.78
N HIS A 97 -7.26 -12.92 7.27
CA HIS A 97 -8.46 -12.23 7.76
C HIS A 97 -9.13 -11.40 6.67
N ALA A 98 -8.33 -10.72 5.85
CA ALA A 98 -8.82 -9.87 4.77
C ALA A 98 -7.87 -9.89 3.58
N VAL A 99 -8.43 -9.75 2.39
CA VAL A 99 -7.73 -9.60 1.12
C VAL A 99 -8.41 -8.47 0.33
N ASP A 100 -7.62 -7.63 -0.33
CA ASP A 100 -8.12 -6.70 -1.34
C ASP A 100 -7.01 -6.43 -2.37
N PHE A 101 -7.40 -5.83 -3.49
CA PHE A 101 -6.49 -5.50 -4.60
C PHE A 101 -6.38 -4.00 -4.76
N ASP A 102 -5.18 -3.50 -5.01
CA ASP A 102 -4.97 -2.10 -5.37
C ASP A 102 -5.69 -1.77 -6.70
N PRO A 103 -6.71 -0.88 -6.67
CA PRO A 103 -7.54 -0.62 -7.83
C PRO A 103 -6.94 0.45 -8.75
N ALA A 104 -5.86 1.14 -8.36
CA ALA A 104 -5.40 2.38 -9.01
C ALA A 104 -3.88 2.44 -9.29
N GLU A 105 -3.15 1.33 -9.18
CA GLU A 105 -1.68 1.24 -9.39
C GLU A 105 -0.81 2.06 -8.43
N GLY A 106 -1.39 2.77 -7.46
CA GLY A 106 -0.62 3.43 -6.41
C GLY A 106 0.30 2.43 -5.72
N PHE A 107 -0.20 1.23 -5.44
CA PHE A 107 0.55 0.13 -4.84
C PHE A 107 0.93 -0.95 -5.86
N GLY A 108 1.10 -0.58 -7.13
CA GLY A 108 1.50 -1.48 -8.21
C GLY A 108 0.40 -2.39 -8.75
N GLY A 109 -0.86 -2.19 -8.34
CA GLY A 109 -1.97 -3.08 -8.74
C GLY A 109 -1.91 -4.45 -8.07
N ASP A 110 -1.23 -4.55 -6.93
CA ASP A 110 -0.98 -5.81 -6.23
C ASP A 110 -2.05 -6.19 -5.23
N MET A 111 -1.98 -7.46 -4.81
CA MET A 111 -2.80 -8.02 -3.74
C MET A 111 -2.19 -7.70 -2.37
N PHE A 112 -3.07 -7.31 -1.45
CA PHE A 112 -2.72 -7.12 -0.05
C PHE A 112 -3.57 -8.00 0.85
N VAL A 113 -2.94 -8.59 1.86
CA VAL A 113 -3.57 -9.55 2.76
C VAL A 113 -3.24 -9.19 4.21
N ILE A 114 -4.27 -9.12 5.05
CA ILE A 114 -4.08 -9.12 6.51
C ILE A 114 -4.06 -10.57 6.97
N GLY A 115 -2.93 -11.03 7.51
CA GLY A 115 -2.75 -12.43 7.81
C GLY A 115 -1.56 -12.77 8.69
N LYS A 116 -1.40 -14.06 8.97
CA LYS A 116 -0.29 -14.62 9.74
C LYS A 116 0.57 -15.52 8.86
N SER A 117 1.88 -15.42 9.00
CA SER A 117 2.84 -16.34 8.38
C SER A 117 3.01 -17.65 9.16
N SER A 118 2.74 -17.64 10.47
CA SER A 118 2.58 -18.84 11.28
C SER A 118 1.55 -18.60 12.38
N PHE A 119 1.03 -19.67 13.01
CA PHE A 119 0.02 -19.54 14.07
C PHE A 119 0.55 -18.83 15.33
N ASP A 120 1.86 -18.76 15.52
CA ASP A 120 2.51 -18.15 16.69
C ASP A 120 2.97 -16.70 16.45
N GLN A 121 3.05 -16.26 15.18
CA GLN A 121 3.44 -14.89 14.83
C GLN A 121 2.28 -13.89 14.99
N PRO A 122 2.52 -12.57 14.98
CA PRO A 122 1.43 -11.59 14.94
C PRO A 122 0.68 -11.59 13.59
N VAL A 123 -0.44 -10.87 13.54
CA VAL A 123 -1.12 -10.56 12.28
C VAL A 123 -0.44 -9.33 11.67
N LEU A 124 -0.06 -9.39 10.41
CA LEU A 124 0.61 -8.33 9.66
C LEU A 124 -0.14 -8.01 8.37
N LEU A 125 0.26 -6.91 7.73
CA LEU A 125 -0.13 -6.57 6.37
C LEU A 125 0.94 -7.10 5.40
N TRP A 126 0.51 -7.96 4.48
CA TRP A 126 1.35 -8.62 3.49
C TRP A 126 1.05 -8.06 2.11
N ARG A 127 2.09 -7.87 1.30
CA ARG A 127 1.97 -7.76 -0.16
C ARG A 127 2.20 -9.14 -0.74
N VAL A 128 1.32 -9.60 -1.62
CA VAL A 128 1.39 -10.93 -2.21
C VAL A 128 1.49 -10.79 -3.71
N SER A 129 2.51 -11.39 -4.33
CA SER A 129 2.70 -11.36 -5.79
C SER A 129 1.82 -12.41 -6.50
N PRO A 130 1.65 -12.29 -7.84
CA PRO A 130 0.84 -13.23 -8.63
C PRO A 130 1.25 -14.70 -8.55
N ASP A 131 2.53 -14.99 -8.28
CA ASP A 131 3.07 -16.34 -8.07
C ASP A 131 2.84 -16.88 -6.65
N GLY A 132 2.14 -16.11 -5.80
CA GLY A 132 1.78 -16.49 -4.45
C GLY A 132 2.85 -16.17 -3.40
N ARG A 133 3.98 -15.53 -3.74
CA ARG A 133 4.98 -15.15 -2.74
C ARG A 133 4.46 -13.99 -1.88
N ALA A 134 4.47 -14.17 -0.55
CA ALA A 134 4.09 -13.09 0.38
C ALA A 134 5.33 -12.45 1.01
N THR A 135 5.35 -11.12 1.04
CA THR A 135 6.37 -10.31 1.73
C THR A 135 5.70 -9.37 2.72
N GLU A 136 6.30 -9.19 3.89
CA GLU A 136 5.81 -8.20 4.86
C GLU A 136 5.81 -6.80 4.20
N PHE A 137 4.67 -6.13 4.25
CA PHE A 137 4.52 -4.79 3.71
C PHE A 137 4.56 -3.74 4.82
N ALA A 138 3.83 -3.97 5.91
CA ALA A 138 3.83 -3.09 7.06
C ALA A 138 3.45 -3.83 8.35
N THR A 139 4.08 -3.40 9.44
CA THR A 139 3.59 -3.66 10.81
C THR A 139 2.73 -2.48 11.24
N LEU A 140 1.51 -2.76 11.70
CA LEU A 140 0.54 -1.74 12.13
C LEU A 140 0.52 -1.62 13.65
N SER A 141 0.22 -0.42 14.15
CA SER A 141 0.30 -0.09 15.57
C SER A 141 -0.80 -0.73 16.43
N GLY A 142 -1.97 -0.98 15.85
CA GLY A 142 -3.06 -1.71 16.47
C GLY A 142 -2.80 -3.20 16.37
N LEU A 143 -2.63 -3.84 17.53
CA LEU A 143 -2.18 -5.23 17.69
C LEU A 143 -3.09 -6.32 17.08
N ALA A 144 -4.11 -5.95 16.30
CA ALA A 144 -4.98 -6.86 15.57
C ALA A 144 -5.67 -6.17 14.38
N PRO A 145 -4.98 -5.98 13.24
CA PRO A 145 -5.64 -5.61 11.99
C PRO A 145 -6.64 -6.70 11.58
N ARG A 146 -7.82 -6.29 11.08
CA ARG A 146 -8.93 -7.21 10.77
C ARG A 146 -9.49 -7.07 9.36
N GLY A 147 -9.50 -5.85 8.83
CA GLY A 147 -10.06 -5.55 7.50
C GLY A 147 -9.17 -4.56 6.78
N LEU A 148 -9.11 -4.69 5.45
CA LEU A 148 -8.47 -3.71 4.58
C LEU A 148 -9.39 -3.39 3.41
N THR A 149 -9.29 -2.18 2.89
CA THR A 149 -9.92 -1.81 1.61
C THR A 149 -9.22 -0.62 0.96
N PHE A 150 -9.33 -0.49 -0.35
CA PHE A 150 -8.85 0.69 -1.07
C PHE A 150 -9.95 1.74 -1.26
N GLY A 151 -9.64 2.99 -0.95
CA GLY A 151 -10.54 4.12 -1.13
C GLY A 151 -10.48 4.73 -2.53
N PRO A 152 -11.47 5.55 -2.90
CA PRO A 152 -11.48 6.27 -4.18
C PRO A 152 -10.36 7.31 -4.30
N ASP A 153 -9.69 7.66 -3.20
CA ASP A 153 -8.51 8.53 -3.16
C ASP A 153 -7.20 7.79 -3.44
N GLY A 154 -7.25 6.49 -3.77
CA GLY A 154 -6.09 5.65 -4.02
C GLY A 154 -5.35 5.20 -2.77
N ALA A 155 -5.84 5.55 -1.57
CA ALA A 155 -5.25 5.12 -0.31
C ALA A 155 -5.75 3.71 0.09
N MET A 156 -4.92 2.99 0.83
CA MET A 156 -5.34 1.79 1.55
C MET A 156 -5.81 2.17 2.95
N TYR A 157 -6.96 1.65 3.35
CA TYR A 157 -7.53 1.81 4.68
C TYR A 157 -7.52 0.49 5.42
N VAL A 158 -6.93 0.46 6.62
CA VAL A 158 -6.88 -0.73 7.47
C VAL A 158 -7.60 -0.47 8.78
N GLY A 159 -8.56 -1.33 9.09
CA GLY A 159 -9.30 -1.33 10.34
C GLY A 159 -8.62 -2.23 11.38
N GLU A 160 -8.29 -1.66 12.52
CA GLU A 160 -7.58 -2.31 13.63
C GLU A 160 -8.42 -2.23 14.90
N TYR A 161 -8.51 -3.33 15.64
CA TYR A 161 -9.24 -3.36 16.91
C TYR A 161 -8.28 -3.67 18.07
N ILE A 162 -8.21 -2.76 19.03
CA ILE A 162 -7.38 -2.92 20.22
C ILE A 162 -8.27 -3.41 21.36
N SER A 163 -8.17 -4.70 21.67
CA SER A 163 -9.06 -5.35 22.65
C SER A 163 -8.89 -4.82 24.08
N GLN A 164 -7.69 -4.37 24.43
CA GLN A 164 -7.36 -3.86 25.77
C GLN A 164 -8.05 -2.51 26.04
N SER A 165 -8.02 -1.59 25.07
CA SER A 165 -8.62 -0.25 25.20
C SER A 165 -10.02 -0.13 24.59
N ARG A 166 -10.48 -1.15 23.85
CA ARG A 166 -11.72 -1.14 23.04
C ARG A 166 -11.75 -0.02 22.00
N GLU A 167 -10.60 0.31 21.46
CA GLU A 167 -10.46 1.32 20.42
C GLU A 167 -10.45 0.67 19.04
N VAL A 168 -10.94 1.44 18.06
CA VAL A 168 -10.81 1.13 16.65
C VAL A 168 -9.92 2.19 16.03
N ILE A 169 -8.84 1.76 15.38
CA ILE A 169 -7.98 2.62 14.58
C ILE A 169 -8.29 2.35 13.11
N ILE A 170 -8.35 3.42 12.32
CA ILE A 170 -8.39 3.35 10.86
C ILE A 170 -7.09 3.96 10.36
N SER A 171 -6.15 3.10 9.98
CA SER A 171 -4.90 3.53 9.35
C SER A 171 -5.16 3.84 7.88
N ARG A 172 -4.77 5.04 7.44
CA ARG A 172 -4.77 5.46 6.03
C ARG A 172 -3.34 5.42 5.51
N ILE A 173 -3.05 4.48 4.61
CA ILE A 173 -1.74 4.26 4.02
C ILE A 173 -1.79 4.79 2.59
N MET A 174 -0.88 5.70 2.27
CA MET A 174 -0.72 6.26 0.94
C MET A 174 0.44 5.56 0.24
N SER A 175 0.31 5.32 -1.06
CA SER A 175 1.48 5.12 -1.88
C SER A 175 1.99 6.49 -2.33
N TYR A 176 3.29 6.72 -2.18
CA TYR A 176 3.97 7.85 -2.76
C TYR A 176 5.16 7.31 -3.53
N THR A 177 5.22 7.59 -4.82
CA THR A 177 6.44 7.44 -5.58
C THR A 177 7.34 8.61 -5.20
N PRO A 178 8.51 8.37 -4.56
CA PRO A 178 9.44 9.45 -4.27
C PRO A 178 9.80 10.16 -5.57
N ARG A 179 9.49 11.44 -5.65
CA ARG A 179 9.96 12.27 -6.74
C ARG A 179 11.37 12.75 -6.42
N GLU A 180 12.30 12.44 -7.31
CA GLU A 180 13.63 13.06 -7.27
C GLU A 180 13.49 14.53 -7.65
N VAL A 181 14.13 15.39 -6.85
CA VAL A 181 14.12 16.83 -7.06
C VAL A 181 15.57 17.29 -7.10
N ALA A 182 15.86 18.26 -7.96
CA ALA A 182 17.17 18.89 -7.99
C ALA A 182 17.35 19.75 -6.73
N ILE A 183 18.52 19.64 -6.13
CA ILE A 183 18.92 20.44 -4.97
C ILE A 183 20.27 21.08 -5.25
N ASP A 184 20.47 22.29 -4.75
CA ASP A 184 21.78 22.94 -4.75
C ASP A 184 22.11 23.49 -3.36
N ILE A 185 23.36 23.32 -2.94
CA ILE A 185 23.88 23.78 -1.65
C ILE A 185 24.78 24.97 -1.96
N GLU A 186 24.56 26.13 -1.37
CA GLU A 186 25.20 27.38 -1.85
C GLU A 186 24.88 27.70 -3.32
N PRO A 187 23.59 28.00 -3.63
CA PRO A 187 23.14 28.29 -5.00
C PRO A 187 24.05 29.26 -5.75
N THR A 188 24.33 28.98 -7.03
CA THR A 188 25.24 29.71 -7.94
C THR A 188 26.74 29.60 -7.60
N SER A 189 27.13 28.70 -6.68
CA SER A 189 28.52 28.36 -6.40
C SER A 189 28.83 26.95 -6.90
N CYS A 190 30.04 26.74 -7.44
CA CYS A 190 30.54 25.40 -7.72
C CYS A 190 32.08 25.40 -7.65
N PRO A 191 32.71 24.62 -6.74
CA PRO A 191 32.09 23.69 -5.79
C PRO A 191 31.26 24.41 -4.73
N ASN A 192 30.48 23.65 -3.94
CA ASN A 192 29.61 24.14 -2.87
C ASN A 192 30.42 24.21 -1.56
N PRO A 193 31.01 25.37 -1.18
CA PRO A 193 31.96 25.43 -0.08
C PRO A 193 31.27 25.27 1.28
N LEU A 194 31.45 24.12 1.93
CA LEU A 194 30.93 23.89 3.28
C LEU A 194 31.96 24.26 4.35
N ASN A 195 31.68 25.32 5.13
CA ASN A 195 32.52 25.70 6.26
C ASN A 195 31.93 25.22 7.59
N VAL A 196 32.32 24.02 8.02
CA VAL A 196 31.87 23.39 9.29
C VAL A 196 32.34 24.11 10.56
N ARG A 197 33.26 25.08 10.46
CA ARG A 197 33.71 25.91 11.61
C ARG A 197 32.93 27.23 11.69
N SER A 198 32.23 27.59 10.62
CA SER A 198 31.38 28.77 10.60
C SER A 198 30.14 28.52 11.46
N ARG A 199 29.71 29.54 12.20
CA ARG A 199 28.37 29.58 12.81
C ARG A 199 27.36 30.30 11.91
N GLY A 200 27.73 30.50 10.65
CA GLY A 200 26.87 31.06 9.61
C GLY A 200 25.77 30.08 9.21
N VAL A 201 24.81 30.60 8.45
CA VAL A 201 23.68 29.82 7.95
C VAL A 201 24.06 29.23 6.59
N LEU A 202 23.81 27.93 6.37
CA LEU A 202 24.07 27.24 5.10
C LEU A 202 22.86 27.45 4.17
N PRO A 203 22.99 28.23 3.08
CA PRO A 203 21.92 28.36 2.10
C PRO A 203 21.80 27.08 1.26
N VAL A 204 20.56 26.68 0.98
CA VAL A 204 20.21 25.54 0.13
C VAL A 204 19.01 25.93 -0.73
N ALA A 205 18.91 25.43 -1.96
CA ALA A 205 17.73 25.55 -2.80
C ALA A 205 17.22 24.17 -3.21
N ILE A 206 15.89 24.01 -3.20
CA ILE A 206 15.20 22.94 -3.93
C ILE A 206 14.65 23.58 -5.19
N LEU A 207 15.05 23.06 -6.34
CA LEU A 207 14.86 23.76 -7.61
C LEU A 207 13.51 23.42 -8.22
N GLY A 208 12.84 24.44 -8.75
CA GLY A 208 11.63 24.26 -9.54
C GLY A 208 11.93 23.72 -10.93
N SER A 209 10.90 23.23 -11.62
CA SER A 209 10.98 22.86 -13.03
C SER A 209 9.62 23.01 -13.70
N GLU A 210 9.56 22.79 -15.02
CA GLU A 210 8.30 22.80 -15.79
C GLU A 210 7.25 21.86 -15.17
N ASP A 211 7.70 20.72 -14.67
CA ASP A 211 6.86 19.68 -14.09
C ASP A 211 6.83 19.71 -12.54
N PHE A 212 7.62 20.54 -11.87
CA PHE A 212 7.70 20.61 -10.40
C PHE A 212 7.51 22.03 -9.84
N GLY A 213 6.36 22.24 -9.19
CA GLY A 213 6.09 23.46 -8.43
C GLY A 213 6.51 23.33 -6.97
N VAL A 214 7.55 24.05 -6.55
CA VAL A 214 8.08 24.01 -5.18
C VAL A 214 7.10 24.48 -4.10
N THR A 215 6.05 25.22 -4.46
CA THR A 215 5.05 25.74 -3.52
C THR A 215 4.17 24.66 -2.90
N THR A 216 4.20 23.44 -3.45
CA THR A 216 3.46 22.29 -2.89
C THR A 216 4.23 21.59 -1.77
N ILE A 217 5.48 21.98 -1.51
CA ILE A 217 6.33 21.36 -0.50
C ILE A 217 5.88 21.82 0.90
N ASP A 218 5.70 20.87 1.81
CA ASP A 218 5.60 21.18 3.24
C ASP A 218 7.00 21.51 3.79
N VAL A 219 7.31 22.81 3.91
CA VAL A 219 8.61 23.27 4.41
C VAL A 219 8.92 22.71 5.80
N ALA A 220 7.90 22.48 6.64
CA ALA A 220 8.10 21.99 8.00
C ALA A 220 8.57 20.53 8.05
N SER A 221 8.42 19.76 6.96
CA SER A 221 8.90 18.38 6.86
C SER A 221 10.35 18.28 6.39
N ILE A 222 10.93 19.35 5.85
CA ILE A 222 12.27 19.32 5.26
C ILE A 222 13.33 19.16 6.35
N ARG A 223 14.26 18.22 6.15
CA ARG A 223 15.43 18.03 7.00
C ARG A 223 16.67 17.83 6.14
N LEU A 224 17.75 18.56 6.43
CA LEU A 224 19.07 18.27 5.89
C LEU A 224 19.93 17.68 7.02
N ALA A 225 20.26 16.39 6.92
CA ALA A 225 20.94 15.65 7.99
C ALA A 225 20.27 15.87 9.36
N GLU A 226 18.94 15.69 9.42
CA GLU A 226 18.08 15.87 10.61
C GLU A 226 17.90 17.33 11.09
N VAL A 227 18.49 18.32 10.41
CA VAL A 227 18.35 19.74 10.75
C VAL A 227 17.21 20.38 9.95
N ALA A 228 16.27 21.03 10.63
CA ALA A 228 15.20 21.79 9.99
C ALA A 228 15.71 23.17 9.53
N PRO A 229 15.17 23.72 8.41
CA PRO A 229 15.50 25.07 7.97
C PRO A 229 15.01 26.10 9.01
N ILE A 230 15.80 27.16 9.20
CA ILE A 230 15.49 28.30 10.07
C ILE A 230 14.56 29.28 9.35
N ARG A 231 14.76 29.47 8.05
CA ARG A 231 13.97 30.34 7.18
C ARG A 231 13.80 29.72 5.79
N SER A 232 12.75 30.14 5.11
CA SER A 232 12.48 29.79 3.72
C SER A 232 11.97 30.98 2.94
N SER A 233 12.22 30.99 1.63
CA SER A 233 11.57 31.89 0.68
C SER A 233 11.42 31.21 -0.68
N TYR A 234 10.54 31.75 -1.52
CA TYR A 234 10.34 31.27 -2.88
C TYR A 234 10.90 32.30 -3.85
N GLU A 235 11.99 31.94 -4.51
CA GLU A 235 12.77 32.84 -5.38
C GLU A 235 13.39 32.00 -6.50
N ASP A 236 13.40 32.52 -7.73
CA ASP A 236 14.13 31.92 -8.85
C ASP A 236 15.61 32.31 -8.70
N VAL A 237 16.48 31.36 -8.35
CA VAL A 237 17.87 31.62 -7.97
C VAL A 237 18.89 30.79 -8.74
N VAL A 238 18.55 29.58 -9.21
CA VAL A 238 19.54 28.65 -9.79
C VAL A 238 18.94 27.65 -10.77
N THR A 239 19.65 27.37 -11.87
CA THR A 239 19.29 26.35 -12.86
C THR A 239 19.68 24.93 -12.41
N PRO A 240 18.85 23.89 -12.61
CA PRO A 240 19.24 22.50 -12.40
C PRO A 240 20.40 22.06 -13.30
N VAL A 241 21.29 21.19 -12.79
CA VAL A 241 22.37 20.59 -13.59
C VAL A 241 21.79 19.67 -14.66
N SER A 242 22.11 19.92 -15.94
CA SER A 242 21.55 19.17 -17.08
C SER A 242 22.26 17.86 -17.40
N ASP A 243 23.54 17.70 -17.00
CA ASP A 243 24.37 16.52 -17.29
C ASP A 243 25.08 16.03 -16.02
N GLY A 244 24.55 14.96 -15.45
CA GLY A 244 25.00 14.43 -14.17
C GLY A 244 26.37 13.74 -14.21
N ASN A 245 27.33 14.25 -13.44
CA ASN A 245 28.62 13.61 -13.15
C ASN A 245 28.85 13.62 -11.63
N GLU A 246 29.87 12.91 -11.10
CA GLU A 246 30.09 12.77 -9.64
C GLU A 246 30.28 14.08 -8.84
N CYS A 247 30.29 15.26 -9.47
CA CYS A 247 30.44 16.59 -8.83
C CYS A 247 29.34 17.59 -9.27
N GLU A 248 28.06 17.19 -9.27
CA GLU A 248 26.94 18.05 -9.70
C GLU A 248 26.76 19.29 -8.80
N CYS A 249 27.20 20.44 -9.30
CA CYS A 249 26.80 21.77 -8.87
C CYS A 249 26.81 22.70 -10.10
N THR A 250 26.19 23.87 -10.00
CA THR A 250 26.12 24.82 -11.10
C THR A 250 26.50 26.23 -10.65
N THR A 251 26.99 27.04 -11.58
CA THR A 251 27.14 28.49 -11.40
C THR A 251 26.09 29.27 -12.22
N GLU A 252 25.19 28.57 -12.89
CA GLU A 252 24.09 29.18 -13.62
C GLU A 252 23.07 29.77 -12.64
N GLY A 253 22.53 30.92 -13.01
CA GLY A 253 21.62 31.69 -12.17
C GLY A 253 20.15 31.32 -12.42
N PRO A 254 19.22 32.28 -12.25
CA PRO A 254 17.79 32.08 -12.45
C PRO A 254 17.43 31.53 -13.84
N ASP A 255 16.51 30.56 -13.89
CA ASP A 255 16.11 29.85 -15.13
C ASP A 255 14.62 30.04 -15.50
N GLY A 256 13.89 30.82 -14.71
CA GLY A 256 12.47 31.10 -14.90
C GLY A 256 11.54 30.17 -14.12
N TYR A 257 12.08 29.19 -13.38
CA TYR A 257 11.32 28.38 -12.44
C TYR A 257 11.53 28.86 -11.01
N LEU A 258 10.49 28.73 -10.19
CA LEU A 258 10.55 29.19 -8.81
C LEU A 258 11.27 28.13 -7.96
N ASP A 259 12.30 28.54 -7.21
CA ASP A 259 12.98 27.66 -6.27
C ASP A 259 12.50 27.90 -4.84
N LEU A 260 12.59 26.87 -4.00
CA LEU A 260 12.44 27.00 -2.57
C LEU A 260 13.81 27.16 -1.94
N THR A 261 14.15 28.38 -1.53
CA THR A 261 15.38 28.66 -0.80
C THR A 261 15.19 28.40 0.69
N LEU A 262 16.20 27.81 1.30
CA LEU A 262 16.22 27.33 2.68
C LEU A 262 17.50 27.81 3.34
N LYS A 263 17.40 28.27 4.59
CA LYS A 263 18.57 28.61 5.39
C LYS A 263 18.35 28.15 6.83
#